data_AF-A0A7Y9ZA31-F1
#
_entry.id   AF-A0A7Y9ZA31-F1
#
_cell.length_a   1.000
_cell.length_b   1.000
_cell.length_c   1.000
_cell.angle_alpha   90.00
_cell.angle_beta   90.00
_cell.angle_gamma   90.00
#
_symmetry.space_group_name_H-M   'P 1'
#
loop_
_entity.id
_entity.type
_entity.pdbx_description
1 polymer ?
#
loop_
_entity_poly.entity_id
_entity_poly.type
_entity_poly.pdbx_seq_one_letter_code
_entity_poly.pdbx_strand_id
1 'polypeptide(L)'
;MAIALVATVTGTAVALAVLAGCAGTVSQVGTTLGGPSASPSARVADSASTNIPTATANSALEAASQSARQICEGSFGTAVTLDWAPATVDEFRAYQYGGPVAKVPLADAFPGVPGDTRGAWCGTKESSDVSHWWAVVAGHEPVTFMTVQGPSEGIAHGLVVGPPQIP
;
A
#
# COMPACT_ATOMS: atom_id res chain seq x y z
N MET A 1 -30.69 -12.17 35.89
CA MET A 1 -31.00 -10.97 35.07
C MET A 1 -30.93 -11.40 33.62
N ALA A 2 -32.06 -11.49 32.93
CA ALA A 2 -32.14 -11.90 31.53
C ALA A 2 -32.35 -10.66 30.67
N ILE A 3 -31.48 -10.47 29.67
CA ILE A 3 -31.57 -9.38 28.70
C ILE A 3 -32.13 -9.98 27.42
N ALA A 4 -33.36 -9.59 27.07
CA ALA A 4 -33.97 -9.89 25.78
C ALA A 4 -33.49 -8.85 24.77
N LEU A 5 -32.96 -9.30 23.63
CA LEU A 5 -32.63 -8.46 22.48
C LEU A 5 -33.47 -8.93 21.30
N VAL A 6 -34.49 -8.14 20.97
CA VAL A 6 -35.28 -8.23 19.74
C VAL A 6 -34.62 -7.33 18.72
N ALA A 7 -34.22 -7.88 17.58
CA ALA A 7 -33.79 -7.09 16.43
C ALA A 7 -34.53 -7.58 15.18
N THR A 8 -35.55 -6.83 14.79
CA THR A 8 -36.15 -6.87 13.46
C THR A 8 -35.64 -5.66 12.67
N VAL A 9 -35.01 -5.89 11.52
CA VAL A 9 -34.89 -4.86 10.48
C VAL A 9 -35.20 -5.48 9.13
N THR A 10 -36.38 -5.14 8.64
CA THR A 10 -36.88 -5.32 7.27
C THR A 10 -36.11 -4.43 6.29
N GLY A 11 -35.93 -4.94 5.08
CA GLY A 11 -34.99 -4.44 4.09
C GLY A 11 -35.43 -3.23 3.26
N THR A 12 -34.59 -2.92 2.28
CA THR A 12 -34.93 -2.06 1.14
C THR A 12 -34.10 -2.48 -0.06
N ALA A 13 -34.79 -2.70 -1.17
CA ALA A 13 -34.23 -3.00 -2.49
C ALA A 13 -33.82 -1.72 -3.23
N VAL A 14 -33.34 -1.93 -4.47
CA VAL A 14 -33.27 -1.01 -5.62
C VAL A 14 -31.90 -0.35 -5.86
N ALA A 15 -31.23 -0.75 -6.96
CA ALA A 15 -31.22 0.01 -8.21
C ALA A 15 -30.24 -0.62 -9.24
N LEU A 16 -30.76 -0.91 -10.43
CA LEU A 16 -29.96 -1.13 -11.64
C LEU A 16 -29.23 0.16 -12.04
N ALA A 17 -27.96 0.06 -12.43
CA ALA A 17 -27.27 1.11 -13.16
C ALA A 17 -26.50 0.51 -14.36
N VAL A 18 -26.90 0.98 -15.54
CA VAL A 18 -26.36 0.71 -16.88
C VAL A 18 -25.15 1.62 -17.13
N LEU A 19 -24.01 1.07 -17.56
CA LEU A 19 -22.94 1.82 -18.26
C LEU A 19 -22.31 0.87 -19.29
N ALA A 20 -22.69 0.95 -20.58
CA ALA A 20 -22.13 1.85 -21.59
C ALA A 20 -20.64 1.59 -21.83
N GLY A 21 -20.34 0.74 -22.82
CA GLY A 21 -19.00 0.51 -23.33
C GLY A 21 -18.51 1.68 -24.19
N CYS A 22 -17.21 1.94 -24.12
CA CYS A 22 -16.48 2.69 -25.14
C CYS A 22 -15.27 1.85 -25.56
N ALA A 23 -15.26 1.49 -26.83
CA ALA A 23 -14.20 0.74 -27.50
C ALA A 23 -13.25 1.69 -28.22
N GLY A 24 -11.95 1.37 -28.21
CA GLY A 24 -10.95 1.75 -29.24
C GLY A 24 -10.59 3.24 -29.35
N THR A 25 -9.42 3.67 -29.81
CA THR A 25 -8.31 3.01 -30.51
C THR A 25 -7.08 3.92 -30.43
N VAL A 26 -5.91 3.28 -30.45
CA VAL A 26 -4.57 3.84 -30.65
C VAL A 26 -4.46 4.65 -31.94
N SER A 27 -3.69 5.75 -31.92
CA SER A 27 -2.93 6.20 -33.11
C SER A 27 -1.70 7.05 -32.71
N GLN A 28 -0.54 6.44 -32.87
CA GLN A 28 0.78 7.06 -33.03
C GLN A 28 0.91 7.64 -34.44
N VAL A 29 1.36 8.89 -34.57
CA VAL A 29 2.05 9.47 -35.74
C VAL A 29 2.94 10.60 -35.18
N GLY A 30 4.28 10.58 -35.29
CA GLY A 30 5.07 11.04 -36.45
C GLY A 30 4.93 12.56 -36.65
N THR A 31 5.93 13.43 -36.83
CA THR A 31 7.22 13.32 -37.51
C THR A 31 7.97 14.68 -37.38
N THR A 32 9.25 14.59 -36.99
CA THR A 32 10.46 15.38 -37.32
C THR A 32 10.48 16.85 -37.84
N LEU A 33 11.59 17.53 -37.46
CA LEU A 33 12.53 18.40 -38.22
C LEU A 33 12.60 19.91 -37.87
N GLY A 34 13.82 20.36 -37.56
CA GLY A 34 14.30 21.76 -37.69
C GLY A 34 15.09 22.25 -36.47
N GLY A 35 16.43 22.13 -36.45
CA GLY A 35 17.31 23.25 -36.83
C GLY A 35 18.43 23.48 -35.79
N PRO A 36 19.44 24.31 -36.05
CA PRO A 36 20.85 23.89 -36.13
C PRO A 36 21.78 24.25 -34.95
N SER A 37 22.94 23.59 -34.95
CA SER A 37 24.29 24.04 -34.56
C SER A 37 24.47 25.08 -33.46
N ALA A 38 25.06 24.64 -32.35
CA ALA A 38 26.21 25.32 -31.72
C ALA A 38 27.01 24.33 -30.87
N SER A 39 28.24 24.02 -31.28
CA SER A 39 29.25 23.45 -30.38
C SER A 39 29.84 24.56 -29.53
N PRO A 40 30.03 24.31 -28.23
CA PRO A 40 31.29 24.66 -27.61
C PRO A 40 31.87 23.45 -26.85
N SER A 41 33.18 23.31 -26.97
CA SER A 41 34.02 22.35 -26.26
C SER A 41 33.65 22.27 -24.77
N ALA A 42 33.27 21.07 -24.31
CA ALA A 42 33.22 20.74 -22.90
C ALA A 42 34.23 19.62 -22.63
N ARG A 43 35.00 19.87 -21.58
CA ARG A 43 36.17 19.13 -21.11
C ARG A 43 35.84 17.65 -20.85
N VAL A 44 36.88 16.83 -20.98
CA VAL A 44 36.95 15.42 -20.57
C VAL A 44 36.23 15.24 -19.24
N ALA A 45 35.03 14.66 -19.29
CA ALA A 45 34.38 14.09 -18.12
C ALA A 45 34.97 12.69 -17.98
N ASP A 46 35.90 12.59 -17.04
CA ASP A 46 36.38 11.34 -16.48
C ASP A 46 35.15 10.46 -16.20
N SER A 47 35.08 9.31 -16.88
CA SER A 47 34.08 8.29 -16.59
C SER A 47 34.42 7.66 -15.26
N ALA A 48 34.15 8.39 -14.17
CA ALA A 48 33.99 7.80 -12.87
C ALA A 48 32.71 6.96 -12.94
N SER A 49 32.91 5.68 -13.29
CA SER A 49 31.97 4.61 -13.09
C SER A 49 31.67 4.55 -11.59
N THR A 50 30.72 5.36 -11.13
CA THR A 50 30.19 5.28 -9.77
C THR A 50 29.40 3.98 -9.70
N ASN A 51 30.09 2.90 -9.40
CA ASN A 51 29.51 1.68 -8.86
C ASN A 51 28.85 2.06 -7.53
N ILE A 52 27.63 2.57 -7.56
CA ILE A 52 26.80 2.63 -6.35
C ILE A 52 26.57 1.17 -5.95
N PRO A 53 27.04 0.73 -4.77
CA PRO A 53 26.98 -0.67 -4.39
C PRO A 53 25.53 -1.05 -4.12
N THR A 54 24.97 -1.88 -5.00
CA THR A 54 23.67 -2.54 -4.84
C THR A 54 23.53 -3.24 -3.48
N ALA A 55 24.64 -3.61 -2.84
CA ALA A 55 24.67 -4.18 -1.50
C ALA A 55 24.13 -3.23 -0.41
N THR A 56 24.36 -1.92 -0.50
CA THR A 56 23.91 -0.96 0.53
C THR A 56 22.41 -0.73 0.50
N ALA A 57 21.81 -0.72 -0.70
CA ALA A 57 20.35 -0.61 -0.85
C ALA A 57 19.64 -1.85 -0.27
N ASN A 58 20.21 -3.05 -0.49
CA ASN A 58 19.65 -4.29 0.04
C ASN A 58 19.72 -4.35 1.57
N SER A 59 20.83 -3.91 2.19
CA SER A 59 20.95 -3.86 3.66
C SER A 59 20.02 -2.83 4.29
N ALA A 60 19.81 -1.67 3.65
CA ALA A 60 18.87 -0.66 4.14
C ALA A 60 17.42 -1.15 4.07
N LEU A 61 17.05 -1.84 2.99
CA LEU A 61 15.74 -2.46 2.84
C LEU A 61 15.53 -3.57 3.88
N GLU A 62 16.52 -4.44 4.09
CA GLU A 62 16.44 -5.51 5.09
C GLU A 62 16.27 -4.96 6.52
N ALA A 63 17.03 -3.91 6.87
CA ALA A 63 16.88 -3.22 8.15
C ALA A 63 15.51 -2.55 8.30
N ALA A 64 14.99 -1.93 7.23
CA ALA A 64 13.65 -1.36 7.22
C ALA A 64 12.57 -2.43 7.42
N SER A 65 12.71 -3.58 6.75
CA SER A 65 11.81 -4.73 6.91
C SER A 65 11.85 -5.33 8.31
N GLN A 66 13.02 -5.43 8.94
CA GLN A 66 13.14 -5.85 10.34
C GLN A 66 12.44 -4.87 11.29
N SER A 67 12.57 -3.56 11.05
CA SER A 67 11.87 -2.55 11.84
C SER A 67 10.35 -2.58 11.64
N ALA A 68 9.89 -2.86 10.42
CA ALA A 68 8.46 -2.99 10.12
C ALA A 68 7.84 -4.19 10.84
N ARG A 69 8.56 -5.33 10.87
CA ARG A 69 8.15 -6.51 11.63
C ARG A 69 7.96 -6.18 13.12
N GLN A 70 8.91 -5.49 13.71
CA GLN A 70 8.85 -5.09 15.13
C GLN A 70 7.66 -4.16 15.41
N ILE A 71 7.35 -3.23 14.49
CA ILE A 71 6.18 -2.36 14.58
C ILE A 71 4.88 -3.20 14.57
N CYS A 72 4.77 -4.17 13.66
CA CYS A 72 3.59 -5.03 13.57
C CYS A 72 3.44 -5.92 14.81
N GLU A 73 4.48 -6.66 15.19
CA GLU A 73 4.46 -7.57 16.35
C GLU A 73 4.17 -6.80 17.65
N GLY A 74 4.72 -5.60 17.82
CA GLY A 74 4.49 -4.75 18.99
C GLY A 74 3.06 -4.19 19.10
N SER A 75 2.33 -4.10 17.99
CA SER A 75 1.01 -3.46 17.95
C SER A 75 -0.17 -4.42 18.14
N PHE A 76 -0.01 -5.69 17.77
CA PHE A 76 -1.11 -6.67 17.77
C PHE A 76 -1.00 -7.79 18.81
N GLY A 77 0.05 -7.80 19.63
CA GLY A 77 0.20 -8.72 20.75
C GLY A 77 0.12 -10.19 20.34
N THR A 78 -0.95 -10.89 20.73
CA THR A 78 -1.16 -12.32 20.46
C THR A 78 -1.77 -12.63 19.09
N ALA A 79 -2.20 -11.63 18.33
CA ALA A 79 -2.73 -11.88 17.00
C ALA A 79 -1.63 -12.39 16.07
N VAL A 80 -1.98 -13.31 15.18
CA VAL A 80 -1.02 -13.86 14.22
C VAL A 80 -0.76 -12.80 13.15
N THR A 81 0.44 -12.22 13.19
CA THR A 81 0.94 -11.37 12.10
C THR A 81 1.35 -12.28 10.93
N LEU A 82 0.71 -12.09 9.79
CA LEU A 82 0.96 -12.85 8.56
C LEU A 82 2.04 -12.19 7.72
N ASP A 83 1.91 -10.87 7.55
CA ASP A 83 2.66 -10.05 6.60
C ASP A 83 3.12 -8.74 7.22
N TRP A 84 4.27 -8.26 6.79
CA TRP A 84 4.70 -6.88 7.06
C TRP A 84 5.46 -6.25 5.90
N ALA A 85 5.32 -4.95 5.74
CA ALA A 85 6.15 -4.14 4.85
C ALA A 85 6.43 -2.75 5.44
N PRO A 86 7.65 -2.21 5.27
CA PRO A 86 7.95 -0.85 5.71
C PRO A 86 7.14 0.17 4.92
N ALA A 87 6.75 1.25 5.60
CA ALA A 87 6.02 2.37 5.00
C ALA A 87 6.23 3.66 5.81
N THR A 88 5.66 4.75 5.30
CA THR A 88 5.60 6.06 5.93
C THR A 88 4.15 6.55 6.02
N VAL A 89 3.90 7.55 6.86
CA VAL A 89 2.57 8.15 6.99
C VAL A 89 2.08 8.78 5.68
N ASP A 90 2.97 9.38 4.89
CA ASP A 90 2.62 9.89 3.57
C ASP A 90 2.23 8.75 2.60
N GLU A 91 2.94 7.63 2.64
CA GLU A 91 2.56 6.45 1.84
C GLU A 91 1.21 5.86 2.27
N PHE A 92 0.89 5.89 3.57
CA PHE A 92 -0.43 5.51 4.07
C PHE A 92 -1.52 6.42 3.51
N ARG A 93 -1.35 7.74 3.62
CA ARG A 93 -2.35 8.71 3.15
C ARG A 93 -2.48 8.76 1.64
N ALA A 94 -1.42 8.40 0.91
CA ALA A 94 -1.42 8.27 -0.54
C ALA A 94 -1.97 6.93 -1.03
N TYR A 95 -2.17 5.95 -0.16
CA TYR A 95 -2.66 4.63 -0.55
C TYR A 95 -4.04 4.73 -1.19
N GLN A 96 -4.13 4.22 -2.41
CA GLN A 96 -5.36 4.20 -3.19
C GLN A 96 -5.60 2.82 -3.81
N TYR A 97 -6.86 2.43 -3.93
CA TYR A 97 -7.27 1.20 -4.60
C TYR A 97 -8.57 1.40 -5.37
N GLY A 98 -8.91 0.44 -6.22
CA GLY A 98 -10.07 0.51 -7.11
C GLY A 98 -9.72 1.10 -8.48
N GLY A 99 -10.54 0.76 -9.49
CA GLY A 99 -10.30 1.09 -10.89
C GLY A 99 -10.57 2.56 -11.24
N PRO A 100 -11.45 2.89 -12.22
CA PRO A 100 -11.66 4.26 -12.68
C PRO A 100 -12.04 5.30 -11.60
N VAL A 101 -12.57 4.84 -10.46
CA VAL A 101 -12.83 5.66 -9.27
C VAL A 101 -11.95 5.14 -8.15
N ALA A 102 -10.80 5.80 -7.95
CA ALA A 102 -9.87 5.47 -6.87
C ALA A 102 -10.47 5.81 -5.51
N LYS A 103 -10.35 4.87 -4.56
CA LYS A 103 -10.67 5.06 -3.15
C LYS A 103 -9.37 5.29 -2.38
N VAL A 104 -9.35 6.31 -1.52
CA VAL A 104 -8.21 6.64 -0.65
C VAL A 104 -8.64 6.42 0.81
N PRO A 105 -8.64 5.16 1.30
CA PRO A 105 -9.24 4.82 2.60
C PRO A 105 -8.51 5.43 3.80
N LEU A 106 -7.27 5.88 3.60
CA LEU A 106 -6.36 6.31 4.64
C LEU A 106 -5.97 7.79 4.52
N ALA A 107 -6.70 8.58 3.72
CA ALA A 107 -6.38 10.01 3.49
C ALA A 107 -6.19 10.80 4.79
N ASP A 108 -6.98 10.49 5.82
CA ASP A 108 -6.96 11.14 7.13
C ASP A 108 -6.27 10.28 8.22
N ALA A 109 -5.52 9.25 7.83
CA ALA A 109 -4.84 8.38 8.78
C ALA A 109 -3.77 9.16 9.57
N PHE A 110 -3.68 8.86 10.87
CA PHE A 110 -2.70 9.44 11.80
C PHE A 110 -2.68 10.98 11.83
N PRO A 111 -3.79 11.66 12.17
CA PRO A 111 -3.85 13.12 12.14
C PRO A 111 -2.78 13.75 13.05
N GLY A 112 -2.08 14.76 12.54
CA GLY A 112 -1.01 15.46 13.26
C GLY A 112 0.34 14.73 13.27
N VAL A 113 0.44 13.53 12.69
CA VAL A 113 1.72 12.81 12.55
C VAL A 113 2.44 13.28 11.27
N PRO A 114 3.75 13.60 11.34
CA PRO A 114 4.55 13.96 10.17
C PRO A 114 4.55 12.87 9.09
N GLY A 115 4.51 13.28 7.83
CA GLY A 115 4.44 12.38 6.68
C GLY A 115 5.60 11.39 6.54
N ASP A 116 6.80 11.81 6.94
CA ASP A 116 8.03 11.02 6.94
C ASP A 116 8.15 10.06 8.14
N THR A 117 7.17 10.07 9.05
CA THR A 117 7.14 9.16 10.21
C THR A 117 7.06 7.72 9.71
N ARG A 118 7.99 6.90 10.19
CA ARG A 118 8.05 5.47 9.85
C ARG A 118 6.86 4.72 10.44
N GLY A 119 6.29 3.85 9.62
CA GLY A 119 5.27 2.89 9.98
C GLY A 119 5.49 1.55 9.30
N ALA A 120 4.48 0.69 9.41
CA ALA A 120 4.41 -0.57 8.69
C ALA A 120 3.00 -0.84 8.16
N TRP A 121 2.93 -1.48 6.99
CA TRP A 121 1.78 -2.26 6.58
C TRP A 121 1.82 -3.58 7.34
N CYS A 122 0.73 -3.95 8.00
CA CYS A 122 0.65 -5.20 8.76
C CYS A 122 -0.56 -6.01 8.31
N GLY A 123 -0.34 -7.26 7.92
CA GLY A 123 -1.40 -8.24 7.68
C GLY A 123 -1.60 -9.08 8.94
N THR A 124 -2.82 -9.19 9.46
CA THR A 124 -3.14 -10.05 10.61
C THR A 124 -4.21 -11.07 10.25
N LYS A 125 -4.18 -12.22 10.93
CA LYS A 125 -5.20 -13.26 10.83
C LYS A 125 -6.08 -13.23 12.08
N GLU A 126 -7.38 -12.99 11.91
CA GLU A 126 -8.35 -13.11 12.99
C GLU A 126 -8.91 -14.54 13.10
N SER A 127 -9.22 -15.16 11.96
CA SER A 127 -9.72 -16.53 11.89
C SER A 127 -9.23 -17.25 10.62
N SER A 128 -9.62 -18.50 10.41
CA SER A 128 -9.30 -19.24 9.17
C SER A 128 -9.69 -18.49 7.90
N ASP A 129 -10.76 -17.71 7.97
CA ASP A 129 -11.43 -17.11 6.81
C ASP A 129 -11.46 -15.58 6.86
N VAL A 130 -10.75 -14.96 7.81
CA VAL A 130 -10.71 -13.51 7.95
C VAL A 130 -9.29 -13.05 8.22
N SER A 131 -8.79 -12.20 7.32
CA SER A 131 -7.56 -11.43 7.51
C SER A 131 -7.80 -9.94 7.37
N HIS A 132 -6.97 -9.16 8.03
CA HIS A 132 -7.04 -7.70 8.06
C HIS A 132 -5.72 -7.11 7.62
N TRP A 133 -5.79 -5.99 6.90
CA TRP A 133 -4.64 -5.16 6.60
C TRP A 133 -4.75 -3.81 7.31
N TRP A 134 -3.64 -3.46 7.95
CA TRP A 134 -3.52 -2.29 8.82
C TRP A 134 -2.38 -1.39 8.37
N ALA A 135 -2.60 -0.09 8.49
CA ALA A 135 -1.52 0.88 8.59
C ALA A 135 -1.18 1.05 10.07
N VAL A 136 0.11 1.03 10.42
CA VAL A 136 0.57 1.05 11.81
C VAL A 136 1.72 2.02 11.97
N VAL A 137 1.62 2.90 12.97
CA VAL A 137 2.70 3.77 13.44
C VAL A 137 2.91 3.52 14.93
N ALA A 138 4.15 3.33 15.36
CA ALA A 138 4.45 3.03 16.76
C ALA A 138 3.92 4.13 17.70
N GLY A 139 3.19 3.74 18.75
CA GLY A 139 2.58 4.67 19.71
C GLY A 139 1.24 5.27 19.26
N HIS A 140 0.69 4.86 18.11
CA HIS A 140 -0.62 5.27 17.61
C HIS A 140 -1.55 4.08 17.45
N GLU A 141 -2.86 4.34 17.42
CA GLU A 141 -3.87 3.32 17.15
C GLU A 141 -3.74 2.80 15.71
N PRO A 142 -3.66 1.47 15.50
CA PRO A 142 -3.66 0.89 14.15
C PRO A 142 -4.92 1.24 13.36
N VAL A 143 -4.77 1.58 12.09
CA VAL A 143 -5.90 1.92 11.20
C VAL A 143 -6.12 0.80 10.19
N THR A 144 -7.28 0.13 10.26
CA THR A 144 -7.66 -0.91 9.29
C THR A 144 -8.12 -0.26 7.99
N PHE A 145 -7.72 -0.81 6.84
CA PHE A 145 -8.16 -0.32 5.53
C PHE A 145 -8.69 -1.41 4.61
N MET A 146 -8.51 -2.68 4.97
CA MET A 146 -9.04 -3.81 4.23
C MET A 146 -9.29 -4.99 5.17
N THR A 147 -10.45 -5.61 4.99
CA THR A 147 -10.77 -6.92 5.57
C THR A 147 -11.02 -7.87 4.42
N VAL A 148 -10.26 -8.95 4.37
CA VAL A 148 -10.42 -10.00 3.36
C VAL A 148 -11.19 -11.14 4.01
N GLN A 149 -12.33 -11.49 3.43
CA GLN A 149 -13.13 -12.65 3.81
C GLN A 149 -12.91 -13.77 2.80
N GLY A 150 -12.72 -14.98 3.30
CA GLY A 150 -12.43 -16.17 2.52
C GLY A 150 -11.24 -16.90 3.09
N PRO A 151 -11.05 -18.19 2.73
CA PRO A 151 -9.95 -18.99 3.24
C PRO A 151 -8.65 -18.26 2.94
N SER A 152 -8.05 -17.69 3.98
CA SER A 152 -6.71 -17.14 3.89
C SER A 152 -5.82 -18.35 3.82
N GLU A 153 -5.30 -18.66 2.63
CA GLU A 153 -4.30 -19.71 2.45
C GLU A 153 -3.29 -19.54 3.57
N GLY A 154 -3.22 -20.53 4.46
CA GLY A 154 -2.57 -20.44 5.77
C GLY A 154 -1.05 -20.40 5.68
N ILE A 155 -0.52 -19.49 4.88
CA ILE A 155 0.89 -19.32 4.62
C ILE A 155 1.32 -18.07 5.38
N ALA A 156 2.34 -18.18 6.23
CA ALA A 156 2.99 -17.02 6.79
C ALA A 156 3.66 -16.27 5.64
N HIS A 157 3.09 -15.15 5.22
CA HIS A 157 3.59 -14.37 4.10
C HIS A 157 4.54 -13.29 4.64
N GLY A 158 5.77 -13.66 5.02
CA GLY A 158 6.73 -12.80 5.72
C GLY A 158 6.86 -11.32 5.25
N LEU A 159 7.90 -11.00 4.50
CA LEU A 159 8.08 -9.64 3.96
C LEU A 159 7.33 -9.51 2.63
N VAL A 160 6.44 -8.53 2.52
CA VAL A 160 5.80 -8.14 1.25
C VAL A 160 6.40 -6.86 0.69
N VAL A 161 6.33 -6.68 -0.64
CA VAL A 161 6.83 -5.48 -1.31
C VAL A 161 5.68 -4.49 -1.50
N GLY A 162 5.71 -3.41 -0.72
CA GLY A 162 4.74 -2.32 -0.85
C GLY A 162 3.39 -2.61 -0.18
N PRO A 163 2.38 -1.76 -0.42
CA PRO A 163 1.05 -1.97 0.15
C PRO A 163 0.41 -3.25 -0.42
N PRO A 164 -0.50 -3.89 0.33
CA PRO A 164 -1.21 -5.06 -0.18
C PRO A 164 -1.96 -4.72 -1.45
N GLN A 165 -1.88 -5.61 -2.43
CA GLN A 165 -2.60 -5.49 -3.69
C GLN A 165 -3.97 -6.14 -3.53
N ILE A 166 -5.04 -5.36 -3.67
CA ILE A 166 -6.42 -5.90 -3.66
C ILE A 166 -6.72 -6.46 -5.06
N PRO A 167 -7.14 -7.73 -5.20
CA PRO A 167 -7.57 -8.31 -6.47
C PRO A 167 -8.78 -7.60 -7.10
#